data_AF-A0A162GMJ2-F1
#
_entry.id   AF-A0A162GMJ2-F1
#
_cell.length_a   1.000
_cell.length_b   1.000
_cell.length_c   1.000
_cell.angle_alpha   90.00
_cell.angle_beta   90.00
_cell.angle_gamma   90.00
#
_symmetry.space_group_name_H-M   'P 1'
#
loop_
_entity.id
_entity.type
_entity.pdbx_description
1 polymer ?
#
loop_
_entity_poly.entity_id
_entity_poly.type
_entity_poly.pdbx_seq_one_letter_code
_entity_poly.pdbx_strand_id
1 'polypeptide(L)'
;MSGWEDGAVATFIAALIAGVVGLAAIVVTVVDGISTRRVTKNFTAREQSWTRWSWTIEKALSDTPAEREMGLAMMDALSDMPWLTEDDERIALAVAQAVIARNQREEP
;
A
#
# COMPACT_ATOMS: atom_id res chain seq x y z
N MET A 1 -38.90 11.52 50.38
CA MET A 1 -37.80 11.42 49.41
C MET A 1 -38.25 12.19 48.19
N SER A 2 -37.70 13.38 47.97
CA SER A 2 -38.13 14.31 46.92
C SER A 2 -38.01 13.66 45.56
N GLY A 3 -39.15 13.36 44.96
CA GLY A 3 -39.25 12.85 43.60
C GLY A 3 -38.63 13.87 42.66
N TRP A 4 -37.69 13.41 41.85
CA TRP A 4 -37.19 14.20 40.74
C TRP A 4 -38.39 14.56 39.84
N GLU A 5 -38.45 15.80 39.35
CA GLU A 5 -39.37 16.12 38.25
C GLU A 5 -39.05 15.20 37.07
N ASP A 6 -40.06 14.64 36.40
CA ASP A 6 -39.87 13.67 35.31
C ASP A 6 -38.92 14.19 34.22
N GLY A 7 -38.90 15.51 34.01
CA GLY A 7 -37.95 16.19 33.13
C GLY A 7 -36.48 16.10 33.57
N ALA A 8 -36.19 16.14 34.88
CA ALA A 8 -34.85 16.01 35.40
C ALA A 8 -34.29 14.59 35.20
N VAL A 9 -35.14 13.57 35.38
CA VAL A 9 -34.76 12.16 35.12
C VAL A 9 -34.48 11.94 33.64
N ALA A 10 -35.34 12.46 32.76
CA ALA A 10 -35.16 12.35 31.31
C ALA A 10 -33.86 13.03 30.84
N THR A 11 -33.55 14.22 31.36
CA THR A 11 -32.33 14.96 31.00
C THR A 11 -31.07 14.25 31.48
N PHE A 12 -31.11 13.67 32.68
CA PHE A 12 -30.01 12.89 33.23
C PHE A 12 -29.74 11.61 32.41
N ILE A 13 -30.79 10.88 32.03
CA ILE A 13 -30.67 9.70 31.16
C ILE A 13 -30.12 10.09 29.79
N ALA A 14 -30.61 11.19 29.19
CA ALA A 14 -30.11 11.68 27.92
C ALA A 14 -28.62 12.05 27.99
N ALA A 15 -28.18 12.69 29.08
CA ALA A 15 -26.77 13.02 29.30
C ALA A 15 -25.89 11.77 29.43
N LEU A 16 -26.37 10.72 30.11
CA LEU A 16 -25.65 9.44 30.20
C LEU A 16 -25.52 8.77 28.83
N ILE A 17 -26.61 8.72 28.06
CA ILE A 17 -26.60 8.15 26.70
C ILE A 17 -25.64 8.95 25.81
N ALA A 18 -25.72 10.28 25.82
CA ALA A 18 -24.83 11.14 25.05
C ALA A 18 -23.36 10.95 25.44
N GLY A 19 -23.07 10.79 26.74
CA GLY A 19 -21.73 10.49 27.24
C GLY A 19 -21.18 9.16 26.71
N VAL A 20 -22.00 8.10 26.72
CA VAL A 20 -21.62 6.78 26.19
C VAL A 20 -21.40 6.83 24.68
N VAL A 21 -22.29 7.48 23.93
CA VAL A 21 -22.16 7.65 22.48
C VAL A 21 -20.90 8.46 22.14
N GLY A 22 -20.63 9.54 22.88
CA GLY A 22 -19.42 10.35 22.71
C GLY A 22 -18.15 9.55 22.93
N LEU A 23 -18.09 8.73 23.99
CA LEU A 23 -16.95 7.85 24.25
C LEU A 23 -16.76 6.80 23.14
N ALA A 24 -17.85 6.17 22.67
CA ALA A 24 -17.79 5.21 21.58
C ALA A 24 -17.27 5.84 20.28
N ALA A 25 -17.71 7.06 19.94
CA ALA A 25 -17.26 7.78 18.77
C ALA A 25 -15.75 8.10 18.82
N ILE A 26 -15.23 8.47 20.00
CA ILE A 26 -13.79 8.70 20.20
C ILE A 26 -13.00 7.40 19.96
N VAL A 27 -13.45 6.27 20.51
CA VAL A 27 -12.79 4.97 20.34
C VAL A 27 -12.75 4.56 18.87
N VAL A 28 -13.89 4.64 18.16
CA VAL A 28 -13.96 4.34 16.73
C VAL A 28 -13.00 5.23 15.93
N THR A 29 -13.00 6.53 16.20
CA THR A 29 -12.11 7.48 15.50
C THR A 29 -10.63 7.14 15.70
N VAL A 30 -10.23 6.74 16.92
CA VAL A 30 -8.85 6.35 17.21
C VAL A 30 -8.49 5.03 16.52
N VAL A 31 -9.38 4.04 16.55
CA VAL A 31 -9.17 2.75 15.89
C VAL A 31 -9.06 2.92 14.38
N ASP A 32 -9.98 3.66 13.77
CA ASP A 32 -9.96 3.98 12.34
C ASP A 32 -8.72 4.79 11.97
N GLY A 33 -8.31 5.75 12.81
CA GLY A 33 -7.09 6.51 12.59
C GLY A 33 -5.83 5.64 12.61
N ILE A 34 -5.73 4.67 13.52
CA ILE A 34 -4.60 3.73 13.60
C ILE A 34 -4.62 2.75 12.42
N SER A 35 -5.79 2.19 12.11
CA SER A 35 -6.00 1.28 10.98
C SER A 35 -5.63 1.95 9.66
N THR A 36 -6.19 3.14 9.41
CA THR A 36 -5.91 3.95 8.21
C THR A 36 -4.43 4.27 8.12
N ARG A 37 -3.77 4.69 9.21
CA ARG A 37 -2.32 4.98 9.18
C ARG A 37 -1.47 3.75 8.82
N ARG A 38 -1.84 2.56 9.27
CA ARG A 38 -1.14 1.31 8.92
C ARG A 38 -1.36 0.95 7.46
N VAL A 39 -2.62 0.98 7.03
CA VAL A 39 -3.03 0.67 5.66
C VAL A 39 -2.40 1.65 4.67
N THR A 40 -2.44 2.96 4.95
CA THR A 40 -1.82 4.01 4.12
C THR A 40 -0.31 3.83 4.01
N LYS A 41 0.41 3.52 5.09
CA LYS A 41 1.86 3.27 5.03
C LYS A 41 2.21 2.11 4.10
N ASN A 42 1.45 1.03 4.16
CA ASN A 42 1.64 -0.13 3.30
C ASN A 42 1.33 0.22 1.83
N PHE A 43 0.27 0.98 1.58
CA PHE A 43 -0.05 1.48 0.24
C PHE A 43 1.01 2.42 -0.31
N THR A 44 1.54 3.36 0.49
CA THR A 44 2.60 4.26 0.05
C THR A 44 3.88 3.51 -0.30
N ALA A 45 4.27 2.51 0.52
CA ALA A 45 5.42 1.66 0.21
C ALA A 45 5.20 0.86 -1.09
N ARG A 46 4.00 0.30 -1.28
CA ARG A 46 3.63 -0.41 -2.50
C ARG A 46 3.66 0.51 -3.72
N GLU A 47 3.11 1.72 -3.62
CA GLU A 47 3.08 2.71 -4.71
C GLU A 47 4.49 3.17 -5.10
N GLN A 48 5.34 3.42 -4.12
CA GLN A 48 6.74 3.78 -4.36
C GLN A 48 7.49 2.61 -5.02
N SER A 49 7.22 1.38 -4.61
CA SER A 49 7.81 0.19 -5.24
C SER A 49 7.32 0.01 -6.67
N TRP A 50 6.03 0.26 -6.93
CA TRP A 50 5.43 0.16 -8.25
C TRP A 50 6.02 1.18 -9.22
N THR A 51 6.22 2.42 -8.77
CA THR A 51 6.91 3.47 -9.55
C THR A 51 8.33 3.06 -9.94
N ARG A 52 9.07 2.40 -9.05
CA ARG A 52 10.43 1.90 -9.37
C ARG A 52 10.37 0.74 -10.37
N TRP A 53 9.41 -0.16 -10.22
CA TRP A 53 9.19 -1.30 -11.14
C TRP A 53 8.81 -0.85 -12.55
N SER A 54 7.91 0.11 -12.70
CA SER A 54 7.50 0.60 -14.02
C SER A 54 8.67 1.27 -14.77
N TRP A 55 9.45 2.11 -14.09
CA TRP A 55 10.68 2.70 -14.64
C TRP A 55 11.69 1.63 -15.05
N THR A 56 11.84 0.60 -14.21
CA THR A 56 12.77 -0.50 -14.47
C THR A 56 12.39 -1.28 -15.72
N ILE A 57 11.10 -1.60 -15.90
CA ILE A 57 10.58 -2.26 -17.10
C ILE A 57 10.79 -1.38 -18.34
N GLU A 58 10.54 -0.07 -18.23
CA GLU A 58 10.79 0.88 -19.32
C GLU A 58 12.25 0.84 -19.77
N LYS A 59 13.20 0.85 -18.82
CA LYS A 59 14.63 0.75 -19.13
C LYS A 59 15.01 -0.60 -19.70
N ALA A 60 14.49 -1.70 -19.13
CA ALA A 60 14.73 -3.04 -19.62
C ALA A 60 14.22 -3.25 -21.06
N LEU A 61 13.19 -2.51 -21.48
CA LEU A 61 12.63 -2.58 -22.83
C LEU A 61 13.18 -1.50 -23.79
N SER A 62 14.07 -0.63 -23.32
CA SER A 62 14.68 0.43 -24.14
C SER A 62 15.41 -0.14 -25.36
N ASP A 63 15.52 0.68 -26.42
CA ASP A 63 16.27 0.35 -27.63
C ASP A 63 17.78 0.54 -27.47
N THR A 64 18.21 1.18 -26.39
CA THR A 64 19.64 1.37 -26.10
C THR A 64 20.17 0.23 -25.24
N PRO A 65 21.25 -0.47 -25.64
CA PRO A 65 21.78 -1.60 -24.88
C PRO A 65 22.13 -1.25 -23.42
N ALA A 66 22.69 -0.06 -23.19
CA ALA A 66 23.07 0.40 -21.85
C ALA A 66 21.87 0.62 -20.92
N GLU A 67 20.77 1.19 -21.41
CA GLU A 67 19.56 1.32 -20.58
C GLU A 67 18.90 -0.04 -20.32
N ARG A 68 18.98 -0.94 -21.30
CA ARG A 68 18.50 -2.31 -21.19
C ARG A 68 19.19 -3.09 -20.07
N GLU A 69 20.52 -3.06 -20.05
CA GLU A 69 21.34 -3.68 -19.00
C GLU A 69 21.05 -3.07 -17.63
N MET A 70 20.91 -1.75 -17.57
CA MET A 70 20.56 -1.03 -16.35
C MET A 70 19.18 -1.44 -15.82
N GLY A 71 18.20 -1.59 -16.73
CA GLY A 71 16.88 -2.09 -16.42
C GLY A 71 16.93 -3.51 -15.85
N LEU A 72 17.65 -4.42 -16.50
CA LEU A 72 17.81 -5.80 -16.01
C LEU A 72 18.48 -5.87 -14.63
N ALA A 73 19.54 -5.09 -14.41
CA ALA A 73 20.22 -5.03 -13.10
C ALA A 73 19.30 -4.49 -12.01
N MET A 74 18.46 -3.50 -12.33
CA MET A 74 17.48 -2.97 -11.38
C MET A 74 16.32 -3.96 -11.16
N MET A 75 15.90 -4.75 -12.18
CA MET A 75 14.89 -5.81 -11.99
C MET A 75 15.38 -6.85 -10.99
N ASP A 76 16.64 -7.27 -11.12
CA ASP A 76 17.28 -8.22 -10.20
C ASP A 76 17.26 -7.67 -8.76
N ALA A 77 17.75 -6.44 -8.56
CA ALA A 77 17.75 -5.80 -7.24
C ALA A 77 16.35 -5.58 -6.65
N LEU A 78 15.34 -5.31 -7.48
CA LEU A 78 13.96 -5.16 -7.01
C LEU A 78 13.32 -6.51 -6.68
N SER A 79 13.76 -7.62 -7.30
CA SER A 79 13.19 -8.95 -7.09
C SER A 79 13.43 -9.49 -5.68
N ASP A 80 14.51 -9.04 -5.02
CA ASP A 80 14.85 -9.41 -3.64
C ASP A 80 14.04 -8.68 -2.56
N MET A 81 13.11 -7.79 -2.94
CA MET A 81 12.40 -6.98 -1.95
C MET A 81 11.31 -7.78 -1.21
N PRO A 82 11.23 -7.68 0.14
CA PRO A 82 10.43 -8.58 0.98
C PRO A 82 8.90 -8.40 0.85
N TRP A 83 8.44 -7.49 0.00
CA TRP A 83 7.03 -7.22 -0.25
C TRP A 83 6.60 -7.56 -1.67
N LEU A 84 7.49 -8.13 -2.50
CA LEU A 84 7.08 -8.71 -3.77
C LEU A 84 6.17 -9.91 -3.53
N THR A 85 5.21 -10.05 -4.42
CA THR A 85 4.41 -11.26 -4.53
C THR A 85 5.02 -12.21 -5.55
N GLU A 86 4.65 -13.48 -5.48
CA GLU A 86 5.07 -14.50 -6.45
C GLU A 86 4.68 -14.13 -7.90
N ASP A 87 3.58 -13.39 -8.07
CA ASP A 87 3.18 -12.86 -9.37
C ASP A 87 4.12 -11.76 -9.89
N ASP A 88 4.64 -10.91 -9.00
CA ASP A 88 5.60 -9.86 -9.36
C ASP A 88 6.93 -10.49 -9.83
N GLU A 89 7.41 -11.54 -9.15
CA GLU A 89 8.60 -12.31 -9.54
C GLU A 89 8.42 -12.98 -10.91
N ARG A 90 7.24 -13.57 -11.17
CA ARG A 90 6.93 -14.19 -12.45
C ARG A 90 6.93 -13.19 -13.59
N ILE A 91 6.41 -11.98 -13.36
CA ILE A 91 6.45 -10.88 -14.34
C ILE A 91 7.91 -10.45 -14.57
N ALA A 92 8.71 -10.29 -13.51
CA ALA A 92 10.11 -9.91 -13.62
C ALA A 92 10.92 -10.91 -14.46
N LEU A 93 10.75 -12.21 -14.21
CA LEU A 93 11.36 -13.28 -14.99
C LEU A 93 10.92 -13.26 -16.45
N ALA A 94 9.62 -13.06 -16.72
CA ALA A 94 9.11 -13.01 -18.09
C ALA A 94 9.70 -11.82 -18.88
N VAL A 95 9.82 -10.64 -18.25
CA VAL A 95 10.44 -9.47 -18.88
C VAL A 95 11.93 -9.72 -19.11
N ALA A 96 12.65 -10.23 -18.11
CA ALA A 96 14.08 -10.53 -18.24
C ALA A 96 14.35 -11.51 -19.39
N GLN A 97 13.55 -12.58 -19.50
CA GLN A 97 13.65 -13.54 -20.60
C GLN A 97 13.37 -12.91 -21.96
N ALA A 98 12.35 -12.05 -22.06
CA ALA A 98 12.01 -11.36 -23.31
C ALA A 98 13.15 -10.45 -23.78
N VAL A 99 13.79 -9.73 -22.85
CA VAL A 99 14.94 -8.87 -23.13
C VAL A 99 16.15 -9.70 -23.53
N ILE A 100 16.54 -10.71 -22.75
CA ILE A 100 17.69 -11.58 -23.09
C ILE A 100 17.51 -12.21 -24.48
N ALA A 101 16.31 -12.75 -24.78
CA ALA A 101 16.02 -13.33 -26.08
C ALA A 101 16.08 -12.31 -27.22
N ARG A 102 15.75 -11.03 -26.96
CA ARG A 102 15.92 -9.93 -27.91
C ARG A 102 17.40 -9.64 -28.14
N ASN A 103 18.21 -9.51 -27.09
CA ASN A 103 19.64 -9.23 -27.18
C ASN A 103 20.36 -10.28 -28.03
N GLN A 104 20.06 -11.57 -27.81
CA GLN A 104 20.63 -12.68 -28.58
C GLN A 104 20.31 -12.65 -30.08
N ARG A 105 19.22 -11.98 -30.50
CA ARG A 105 18.88 -11.81 -31.92
C ARG A 105 19.58 -10.59 -32.55
N GLU A 106 20.00 -9.65 -31.71
CA GLU A 106 20.65 -8.39 -32.13
C GLU A 106 22.18 -8.51 -32.12
N GLU A 107 22.74 -9.47 -31.39
CA GLU A 107 24.16 -9.84 -31.46
C GLU A 107 24.43 -10.67 -32.75
N PRO A 108 25.29 -10.18 -33.68
CA PRO A 108 25.60 -10.84 -34.95
C PRO A 108 26.51 -12.08 -34.82
#